data_AF-A0A377AT79-F1
#
_entry.id   AF-A0A377AT79-F1
#
_cell.length_a   1.000
_cell.length_b   1.000
_cell.length_c   1.000
_cell.angle_alpha   90.00
_cell.angle_beta   90.00
_cell.angle_gamma   90.00
#
_symmetry.space_group_name_H-M   'P 1'
#
loop_
_entity.id
_entity.type
_entity.pdbx_description
1 polymer ?
#
loop_
_entity_poly.entity_id
_entity_poly.type
_entity_poly.pdbx_seq_one_letter_code
_entity_poly.pdbx_strand_id
1 'polypeptide(L)' 'MGRSVGTSLLVARFGLNTAKEVSLSMQRLEQAGVNIKGAILNGVIKRASTAYSYGYNYYGYSYSEKE' A
#
# COMPACT_ATOMS: atom_id res chain seq x y z
N MET A 1 3.52 17.63 -12.11
CA MET A 1 4.41 17.09 -11.06
C MET A 1 4.61 15.57 -11.19
N GLY A 2 3.57 14.73 -11.13
CA GLY A 2 3.74 13.27 -11.25
C GLY A 2 4.21 12.71 -12.61
N ARG A 3 4.08 13.47 -13.70
CA ARG A 3 4.55 13.07 -15.05
C ARG A 3 6.08 13.19 -15.24
N SER A 4 6.77 13.93 -14.36
CA SER A 4 8.19 14.29 -14.51
C SER A 4 9.05 13.73 -13.37
N VAL A 5 8.74 12.51 -12.90
CA VAL A 5 9.49 11.84 -11.83
C VAL A 5 9.98 10.47 -12.30
N GLY A 6 11.10 10.00 -11.73
CA GLY A 6 11.68 8.70 -12.08
C GLY A 6 10.87 7.50 -11.57
N THR A 7 10.07 7.65 -10.51
CA THR A 7 9.22 6.59 -9.95
C THR A 7 8.05 7.20 -9.19
N SER A 8 6.86 6.62 -9.36
CA SER A 8 5.67 6.94 -8.56
C SER A 8 5.07 5.67 -7.96
N LEU A 9 4.67 5.74 -6.69
CA LEU A 9 3.97 4.68 -5.96
C LEU A 9 2.68 5.24 -5.36
N LEU A 10 1.63 4.43 -5.34
CA LEU A 10 0.34 4.79 -4.73
C LEU A 10 0.28 4.28 -3.28
N VAL A 11 -0.30 5.02 -2.35
CA VAL A 11 -0.53 4.53 -0.97
C VAL A 11 -2.00 4.19 -0.78
N ALA A 12 -2.29 2.96 -0.37
CA ALA A 12 -3.64 2.49 -0.04
C ALA A 12 -3.70 2.10 1.44
N ARG A 13 -4.78 2.46 2.15
CA ARG A 13 -4.96 2.13 3.56
C ARG A 13 -5.76 0.83 3.72
N PHE A 14 -5.16 -0.13 4.42
CA PHE A 14 -5.78 -1.43 4.71
C PHE A 14 -7.13 -1.28 5.41
N GLY A 15 -8.14 -1.99 4.90
CA GLY A 15 -9.50 -1.99 5.45
C GLY A 15 -10.31 -0.70 5.21
N LEU A 16 -9.72 0.32 4.58
CA LEU A 16 -10.44 1.54 4.20
C LEU A 16 -10.60 1.65 2.68
N ASN A 17 -9.53 1.44 1.91
CA ASN A 17 -9.62 1.49 0.45
C ASN A 17 -9.94 0.11 -0.12
N THR A 18 -10.96 0.06 -0.97
CA THR A 18 -11.31 -1.14 -1.72
C THR A 18 -10.36 -1.34 -2.90
N ALA A 19 -10.21 -2.58 -3.35
CA ALA A 19 -9.41 -2.88 -4.54
C ALA A 19 -9.89 -2.10 -5.78
N LYS A 20 -11.21 -1.92 -5.93
CA LYS A 20 -11.80 -1.17 -7.04
C LYS A 20 -11.41 0.31 -7.03
N GLU A 21 -11.42 0.95 -5.86
CA GLU A 21 -11.00 2.36 -5.71
C GLU A 21 -9.52 2.54 -6.03
N VAL A 22 -8.68 1.58 -5.61
CA VAL A 22 -7.25 1.59 -5.92
C VAL A 22 -7.03 1.46 -7.43
N SER A 23 -7.68 0.49 -8.09
CA SER A 23 -7.57 0.30 -9.54
C SER A 23 -8.06 1.52 -10.33
N LEU A 24 -9.19 2.12 -9.92
CA LEU A 24 -9.71 3.32 -10.57
C LEU A 24 -8.77 4.51 -10.41
N SER A 25 -8.15 4.66 -9.23
CA SER A 25 -7.15 5.69 -8.96
C SER A 25 -5.91 5.52 -9.85
N MET A 26 -5.42 4.28 -9.99
CA MET A 26 -4.29 3.97 -10.88
C MET A 26 -4.61 4.33 -12.33
N GLN A 27 -5.77 3.89 -12.84
CA GLN A 27 -6.19 4.19 -14.21
C GLN A 27 -6.26 5.69 -14.49
N ARG A 28 -6.80 6.47 -13.55
CA ARG A 28 -6.89 7.93 -13.69
C ARG A 28 -5.52 8.60 -13.68
N LEU A 29 -4.60 8.13 -12.86
CA LEU A 29 -3.23 8.66 -12.80
C LEU A 29 -2.46 8.34 -14.08
N GLU A 30 -2.62 7.13 -14.63
CA GLU A 30 -2.05 6.74 -15.91
C GLU A 30 -2.61 7.58 -17.07
N GLN A 31 -3.92 7.83 -17.08
CA GLN A 31 -4.57 8.73 -18.06
C GLN A 31 -4.03 10.17 -17.96
N ALA A 32 -3.65 10.63 -16.76
CA ALA A 32 -3.00 11.91 -16.54
C ALA A 32 -1.49 11.91 -16.90
N GLY A 33 -0.96 10.81 -17.41
CA GLY A 33 0.45 10.65 -17.80
C GLY A 33 1.40 10.38 -16.63
N VAL A 34 0.89 9.88 -15.50
CA VAL A 34 1.69 9.48 -14.33
C VAL A 34 1.93 7.97 -14.37
N ASN A 35 3.19 7.56 -14.45
CA ASN A 35 3.56 6.14 -14.47
C ASN A 35 3.64 5.56 -13.05
N ILE A 36 2.63 4.82 -12.64
CA ILE A 36 2.56 4.18 -11.31
C ILE A 36 3.25 2.81 -11.37
N LYS A 37 4.31 2.62 -10.58
CA LYS A 37 5.08 1.37 -10.55
C LYS A 37 4.52 0.32 -9.58
N GLY A 38 3.60 0.72 -8.72
CA GLY A 38 2.99 -0.16 -7.73
C GLY A 38 2.28 0.62 -6.64
N ALA A 39 1.86 -0.10 -5.61
CA ALA A 39 1.19 0.48 -4.45
C ALA A 39 1.80 -0.02 -3.13
N ILE A 40 1.85 0.85 -2.14
CA ILE A 40 2.19 0.57 -0.74
C ILE A 40 0.89 0.41 0.03
N LEU A 41 0.71 -0.76 0.63
CA LEU A 41 -0.41 -1.00 1.53
C LEU A 41 -0.03 -0.58 2.95
N ASN A 42 -0.60 0.53 3.40
CA ASN A 42 -0.34 1.12 4.71
C ASN A 42 -1.37 0.64 5.76
N GLY A 43 -0.93 0.56 7.02
CA GLY A 43 -1.83 0.32 8.16
C GLY A 43 -2.40 -1.08 8.24
N VAL A 44 -1.67 -2.08 7.74
CA VAL A 44 -2.09 -3.48 7.83
C VAL A 44 -2.13 -3.91 9.29
N ILE A 45 -3.29 -4.37 9.76
CA ILE A 45 -3.52 -4.85 11.14
C ILE A 45 -3.70 -6.37 11.10
N LYS A 46 -3.15 -7.06 12.10
CA LYS A 46 -3.38 -8.49 12.30
C LYS A 46 -4.84 -8.74 12.69
N ARG A 47 -5.54 -9.54 11.90
CA ARG A 47 -6.90 -10.02 12.11
C ARG A 47 -6.89 -11.52 11.84
N ALA A 48 -7.88 -12.27 12.34
CA ALA A 48 -7.98 -13.71 12.05
C ALA A 48 -7.95 -13.99 10.54
N SER A 49 -8.53 -13.11 9.73
CA SER A 49 -8.51 -13.18 8.26
C SER A 49 -7.17 -12.83 7.61
N THR A 50 -6.28 -12.07 8.26
CA THR A 50 -4.92 -11.77 7.76
C THR A 50 -3.84 -12.66 8.38
N ALA A 51 -4.14 -13.37 9.46
CA ALA A 51 -3.22 -14.30 10.12
C ALA A 51 -2.86 -15.52 9.26
N TYR A 52 -3.75 -15.92 8.35
CA TYR A 52 -3.54 -17.00 7.38
C TYR A 52 -3.07 -16.50 6.00
N SER A 53 -2.93 -15.18 5.81
CA SER A 53 -2.57 -14.60 4.52
C SER A 53 -1.05 -14.69 4.30
N TYR A 54 -0.66 -15.65 3.47
CA TYR A 54 0.70 -15.84 2.95
C TYR A 54 1.11 -14.62 2.12
N GLY A 55 1.88 -13.70 2.69
CA GLY A 55 2.35 -12.52 1.96
C GLY A 55 2.93 -11.39 2.81
N TYR A 56 2.56 -11.29 4.08
CA TYR A 56 3.15 -10.32 5.01
C TYR A 56 3.95 -11.07 6.09
N ASN A 57 5.27 -11.20 5.88
CA ASN A 57 6.18 -11.62 6.94
C ASN A 57 6.44 -10.41 7.85
N TYR A 58 5.79 -10.41 9.01
CA TYR A 58 6.00 -9.41 10.05
C TYR A 58 7.36 -9.69 10.71
N TYR A 59 8.44 -9.09 10.21
CA TYR A 59 9.67 -8.96 10.99
C TYR A 59 9.37 -7.97 12.11
N GLY A 60 9.01 -8.51 13.27
CA GLY A 60 8.69 -7.73 14.47
C GLY A 60 9.92 -6.96 14.92
N TYR A 61 10.00 -5.68 14.59
CA TYR A 61 10.78 -4.74 15.38
C TYR A 61 10.12 -4.66 16.76
N SER A 62 10.59 -5.50 17.67
CA SER A 62 10.35 -5.31 19.10
C SER A 62 11.16 -4.08 19.50
N TYR A 63 10.48 -2.95 19.67
CA TYR A 63 11.00 -1.96 20.60
C TYR A 63 10.90 -2.61 21.96
N SER A 64 12.02 -3.13 22.45
CA SER A 64 12.17 -3.41 23.86
C SER A 64 11.98 -2.07 24.54
N GLU A 65 10.82 -1.86 25.18
CA GLU A 65 10.66 -0.77 26.14
C GLU A 65 11.77 -0.98 27.17
N LYS A 66 12.81 -0.13 27.09
CA LYS A 66 13.79 0.00 28.16
C LYS A 66 13.12 0.81 29.24
N GLU A 67 12.58 0.14 30.26
CA GLU A 67 12.62 0.67 31.62
C GLU A 67 13.99 0.36 32.24
#